data_AF-A0A352FNV9-F1
#
_entry.id   AF-A0A352FNV9-F1
#
_cell.length_a   1.000
_cell.length_b   1.000
_cell.length_c   1.000
_cell.angle_alpha   90.00
_cell.angle_beta   90.00
_cell.angle_gamma   90.00
#
_symmetry.space_group_name_H-M   'P 1'
#
loop_
_entity.id
_entity.type
_entity.pdbx_description
1 polymer ?
#
loop_
_entity_poly.entity_id
_entity_poly.type
_entity_poly.pdbx_seq_one_letter_code
_entity_poly.pdbx_strand_id
1 'polypeptide(L)'
;MQRPLADEYQPNYQKYFDLIASGDYLDLVRQNSTDTPAFFDKLPEEKLDYRYAAGKWTIKDVLMHIIDTERVFCYRGLVAARGDDITVHHRMDEE
;
A
#
# COMPACT_ATOMS: atom_id res chain seq x y z
N MET A 1 -5.17 16.03 -7.47
CA MET A 1 -6.41 15.30 -7.13
C MET A 1 -6.86 15.76 -5.74
N GLN A 2 -8.17 16.00 -5.53
CA GLN A 2 -8.68 16.40 -4.21
C GLN A 2 -8.71 15.19 -3.27
N ARG A 3 -8.46 15.40 -1.97
CA ARG A 3 -8.63 14.33 -0.97
C ARG A 3 -10.11 13.93 -0.90
N PRO A 4 -10.42 12.62 -0.78
CA PRO A 4 -11.80 12.18 -0.67
C PRO A 4 -12.44 12.69 0.63
N LEU A 5 -13.75 12.93 0.57
CA LEU A 5 -14.58 13.25 1.72
C LEU A 5 -14.81 11.99 2.57
N ALA A 6 -15.04 12.16 3.87
CA ALA A 6 -15.14 11.05 4.82
C ALA A 6 -16.32 10.08 4.55
N ASP A 7 -17.31 10.51 3.77
CA ASP A 7 -18.46 9.71 3.33
C ASP A 7 -18.21 8.93 2.03
N GLU A 8 -17.05 9.12 1.38
CA GLU A 8 -16.64 8.39 0.17
C GLU A 8 -15.90 7.07 0.46
N TYR A 9 -15.59 6.77 1.73
CA TYR A 9 -14.87 5.57 2.13
C TYR A 9 -15.30 5.05 3.50
N GLN A 10 -14.96 3.79 3.78
CA GLN A 10 -15.23 3.19 5.09
C GLN A 10 -14.41 3.90 6.20
N PRO A 11 -14.99 4.20 7.37
CA PRO A 11 -14.33 5.00 8.41
C PRO A 11 -12.98 4.46 8.90
N ASN A 12 -12.76 3.14 8.82
CA ASN A 12 -11.48 2.51 9.17
C ASN A 12 -10.30 2.95 8.28
N TYR A 13 -10.57 3.55 7.12
CA TYR A 13 -9.53 4.09 6.23
C TYR A 13 -9.06 5.50 6.58
N GLN A 14 -9.82 6.25 7.38
CA GLN A 14 -9.48 7.64 7.75
C GLN A 14 -8.05 7.76 8.26
N LYS A 15 -7.66 6.86 9.16
CA LYS A 15 -6.31 6.84 9.75
C LYS A 15 -5.18 6.76 8.72
N TYR A 16 -5.41 6.18 7.55
CA TYR A 16 -4.40 6.10 6.48
C TYR A 16 -4.36 7.40 5.67
N PHE A 17 -5.52 8.01 5.40
CA PHE A 17 -5.56 9.33 4.76
C PHE A 17 -4.90 10.42 5.61
N ASP A 18 -5.01 10.31 6.93
CA ASP A 18 -4.38 11.25 7.87
C ASP A 18 -2.84 11.17 7.86
N LEU A 19 -2.26 10.05 7.42
CA LEU A 19 -0.80 9.89 7.28
C LEU A 19 -0.24 10.51 6.01
N ILE A 20 -1.09 10.86 5.04
CA ILE A 20 -0.66 11.44 3.77
C ILE A 20 -0.31 12.91 3.99
N ALA A 21 0.85 13.35 3.51
CA ALA A 21 1.23 14.76 3.54
C ALA A 21 0.31 15.62 2.65
N SER A 22 0.23 16.92 2.93
CA SER A 22 -0.42 17.87 2.03
C SER A 22 0.45 18.07 0.78
N GLY A 23 -0.13 18.01 -0.42
CA GLY A 23 0.61 18.18 -1.66
C GLY A 23 -0.15 17.66 -2.89
N ASP A 24 0.48 17.73 -4.05
CA ASP A 24 -0.05 17.07 -5.25
C ASP A 24 0.06 15.55 -5.11
N TYR A 25 -1.04 14.85 -5.40
CA TYR A 25 -1.13 13.41 -5.23
C TYR A 25 -0.13 12.64 -6.10
N LEU A 26 0.07 13.05 -7.36
CA LEU A 26 0.98 12.34 -8.27
C LEU A 26 2.43 12.54 -7.85
N ASP A 27 2.78 13.73 -7.36
CA ASP A 27 4.11 14.00 -6.82
C ASP A 27 4.38 13.18 -5.56
N LEU A 28 3.40 13.08 -4.64
CA LEU A 28 3.52 12.24 -3.45
C LEU A 28 3.69 10.75 -3.80
N VAL A 29 2.96 10.24 -4.81
CA VAL A 29 3.13 8.86 -5.29
C VAL A 29 4.53 8.65 -5.90
N ARG A 30 5.01 9.58 -6.73
CA ARG A 30 6.37 9.52 -7.31
C ARG A 30 7.43 9.51 -6.21
N GLN A 31 7.29 10.39 -5.22
CA GLN A 31 8.21 10.45 -4.08
C GLN A 31 8.21 9.12 -3.32
N ASN A 32 7.03 8.56 -3.00
CA ASN A 32 6.91 7.28 -2.30
C ASN A 32 7.55 6.11 -3.06
N SER A 33 7.48 6.14 -4.41
CA SER A 33 8.10 5.12 -5.27
C SER A 33 9.64 5.13 -5.22
N THR A 34 10.24 6.21 -4.73
CA THR A 34 11.69 6.34 -4.51
C THR A 34 12.07 6.11 -3.06
N ASP A 35 11.31 6.69 -2.12
CA ASP A 35 11.62 6.62 -0.68
C ASP A 35 11.43 5.23 -0.10
N THR A 36 10.40 4.49 -0.55
CA THR A 36 10.10 3.16 -0.01
C THR A 36 11.22 2.15 -0.32
N PRO A 37 11.67 1.97 -1.57
CA PRO A 37 12.82 1.10 -1.85
C PRO A 37 14.09 1.57 -1.12
N ALA A 38 14.36 2.88 -1.13
CA ALA A 38 15.54 3.45 -0.47
C ALA A 38 15.55 3.23 1.05
N PHE A 39 14.39 3.08 1.69
CA PHE A 39 14.30 2.69 3.10
C PHE A 39 14.75 1.24 3.30
N PHE A 40 14.24 0.30 2.49
CA PHE A 40 14.59 -1.12 2.60
C PHE A 40 16.06 -1.37 2.25
N ASP A 41 16.61 -0.67 1.25
CA ASP A 41 18.01 -0.78 0.84
C ASP A 41 19.01 -0.33 1.94
N LYS A 42 18.56 0.53 2.87
CA LYS A 42 19.38 1.01 3.99
C LYS A 42 19.37 0.06 5.19
N LEU A 43 18.52 -0.96 5.18
CA LEU A 43 18.45 -1.90 6.30
C LEU A 43 19.66 -2.85 6.27
N PRO A 44 20.29 -3.13 7.42
CA PRO A 44 21.32 -4.16 7.49
C PRO A 44 20.79 -5.52 7.07
N GLU A 45 21.57 -6.29 6.32
CA GLU A 45 21.15 -7.59 5.76
C GLU A 45 20.70 -8.56 6.86
N GLU A 46 21.38 -8.55 8.01
CA GLU A 46 21.05 -9.37 9.17
C GLU A 46 19.70 -9.04 9.82
N LYS A 47 19.13 -7.86 9.52
CA LYS A 47 17.79 -7.48 9.99
C LYS A 47 16.70 -7.96 9.08
N LEU A 48 16.99 -8.31 7.82
CA LEU A 48 15.94 -8.64 6.85
C LEU A 48 15.12 -9.88 7.26
N ASP A 49 15.77 -10.86 7.92
CA ASP A 49 15.13 -12.07 8.45
C ASP A 49 14.70 -11.94 9.94
N TYR A 50 14.85 -10.76 10.54
CA TYR A 50 14.46 -10.53 11.94
C TYR A 50 12.94 -10.46 12.09
N ARG A 51 12.43 -11.11 13.16
CA ARG A 51 11.06 -10.99 13.67
C ARG A 51 11.10 -10.79 15.18
N TYR A 52 10.26 -9.89 15.70
CA TYR A 52 10.29 -9.52 17.12
C TYR A 52 9.61 -10.55 18.06
N ALA A 53 8.82 -11.47 17.51
CA ALA A 53 8.21 -12.56 18.26
C ALA A 53 7.90 -13.75 17.34
N ALA A 54 7.67 -14.91 17.94
CA ALA A 54 7.20 -16.10 17.22
C ALA A 54 5.86 -15.82 16.53
N GLY A 55 5.71 -16.32 15.29
CA GLY A 55 4.50 -16.11 14.49
C GLY A 55 4.33 -14.69 13.91
N LYS A 56 5.31 -13.79 14.07
CA LYS A 56 5.32 -12.48 13.42
C LYS A 56 6.15 -12.48 12.15
N TRP A 57 5.76 -11.63 11.22
CA TRP A 57 6.45 -11.43 9.95
C TRP A 57 7.89 -10.97 10.14
N THR A 58 8.77 -11.46 9.26
CA THR A 58 10.08 -10.87 9.05
C THR A 58 9.95 -9.56 8.25
N ILE A 59 11.03 -8.80 8.17
CA ILE A 59 11.04 -7.59 7.32
C ILE A 59 10.82 -7.97 5.84
N LYS A 60 11.39 -9.09 5.38
CA LYS A 60 11.14 -9.60 4.01
C LYS A 60 9.68 -9.95 3.78
N ASP A 61 9.02 -10.58 4.74
CA ASP A 61 7.58 -10.90 4.63
C ASP A 61 6.73 -9.62 4.55
N VAL A 62 7.05 -8.60 5.36
CA VAL A 62 6.39 -7.29 5.29
C VAL A 62 6.57 -6.66 3.91
N LEU A 63 7.79 -6.66 3.38
CA LEU A 63 8.08 -6.13 2.04
C LEU A 63 7.29 -6.88 0.96
N MET A 64 7.25 -8.21 1.02
CA MET A 64 6.45 -9.03 0.10
C MET A 64 4.96 -8.68 0.15
N HIS A 65 4.40 -8.48 1.35
CA HIS A 65 3.00 -8.09 1.51
C HIS A 65 2.70 -6.70 0.93
N ILE A 66 3.61 -5.73 1.11
CA ILE A 66 3.48 -4.39 0.49
C ILE A 66 3.47 -4.52 -1.03
N ILE A 67 4.39 -5.28 -1.60
CA ILE A 67 4.51 -5.47 -3.06
C ILE A 67 3.23 -6.13 -3.62
N ASP A 68 2.71 -7.16 -2.94
CA ASP A 68 1.47 -7.83 -3.36
C ASP A 68 0.28 -6.85 -3.34
N THR A 69 0.15 -6.11 -2.24
CA THR A 69 -0.89 -5.08 -2.07
C THR A 69 -0.84 -4.02 -3.17
N GLU A 70 0.35 -3.52 -3.52
CA GLU A 70 0.53 -2.56 -4.61
C GLU A 70 0.09 -3.12 -5.96
N ARG A 71 0.42 -4.38 -6.27
CA ARG A 71 0.00 -5.02 -7.51
C ARG A 71 -1.51 -5.13 -7.63
N VAL A 72 -2.18 -5.50 -6.54
CA VAL A 72 -3.65 -5.58 -6.50
C VAL A 72 -4.28 -4.19 -6.67
N PHE A 73 -3.77 -3.15 -6.02
CA PHE A 73 -4.28 -1.79 -6.21
C PHE A 73 -4.04 -1.25 -7.62
N CYS A 74 -2.87 -1.51 -8.21
CA CYS A 74 -2.58 -1.18 -9.61
C CYS A 74 -3.56 -1.86 -10.57
N TYR A 75 -3.84 -3.15 -10.35
CA TYR A 75 -4.81 -3.90 -11.13
C TYR A 75 -6.23 -3.32 -10.99
N ARG A 76 -6.69 -3.07 -9.76
CA ARG A 76 -8.01 -2.44 -9.52
C ARG A 76 -8.12 -1.05 -10.13
N GLY A 77 -7.05 -0.26 -10.05
CA GLY A 77 -6.98 1.06 -10.68
C GLY A 77 -7.12 0.97 -12.21
N LEU A 78 -6.49 -0.03 -12.84
CA LEU A 78 -6.64 -0.27 -14.27
C LEU A 78 -8.07 -0.68 -14.66
N VAL A 79 -8.70 -1.56 -13.89
CA VAL A 79 -10.10 -1.97 -14.09
C VAL A 79 -11.03 -0.75 -14.01
N ALA A 80 -10.89 0.05 -12.94
CA ALA A 80 -11.67 1.27 -12.76
C ALA A 80 -11.46 2.28 -13.89
N ALA A 81 -10.21 2.48 -14.34
CA ALA A 81 -9.88 3.39 -15.43
C ALA A 81 -10.52 2.98 -16.78
N ARG A 82 -10.89 1.71 -16.95
CA ARG A 82 -11.59 1.19 -18.13
C ARG A 82 -13.12 1.23 -17.99
N GLY A 83 -13.64 1.60 -16.82
CA GLY A 83 -15.07 1.54 -16.53
C GLY A 83 -15.63 0.11 -16.53
N ASP A 84 -14.80 -0.88 -16.21
CA ASP A 84 -15.22 -2.28 -16.11
C ASP A 84 -15.88 -2.53 -14.75
N ASP A 85 -17.18 -2.82 -14.79
CA ASP A 85 -18.03 -3.10 -13.63
C ASP A 85 -18.36 -4.60 -13.46
N ILE A 86 -17.79 -5.46 -14.31
CA ILE A 86 -18.02 -6.91 -14.32
C ILE A 86 -16.93 -7.65 -13.54
N THR A 87 -15.69 -7.13 -13.58
CA THR A 87 -14.54 -7.76 -12.92
C THR A 87 -14.74 -7.84 -11.41
N VAL A 88 -14.70 -9.06 -10.87
CA VAL A 88 -14.82 -9.31 -9.43
C VAL A 88 -13.54 -8.87 -8.71
N HIS A 89 -13.70 -8.03 -7.68
CA HIS A 89 -12.61 -7.64 -6.79
C HIS A 89 -12.64 -8.47 -5.50
N HIS A 90 -11.81 -9.50 -5.46
CA HIS A 90 -11.59 -10.29 -4.24
C HIS A 90 -10.94 -9.44 -3.14
N ARG A 91 -11.20 -9.78 -1.87
CA ARG A 91 -10.56 -9.14 -0.71
C ARG A 91 -9.05 -9.43 -0.70
N MET A 92 -8.31 -8.61 0.03
CA MET A 92 -6.85 -8.78 0.17
C MET A 92 -6.49 -9.95 1.09
N ASP A 93 -7.37 -10.28 2.03
CA ASP A 93 -7.19 -11.37 2.96
C ASP A 93 -7.83 -12.65 2.40
N GLU A 94 -7.14 -13.78 2.56
CA GLU A 94 -7.71 -15.12 2.40
C GLU A 94 -8.65 -15.40 3.59
N GLU A 95 -9.95 -15.18 3.39
CA GLU A 95 -11.01 -15.86 4.17
C GLU A 95 -11.72 -16.88 3.28
#